data_AF-A0A1J4L1G7-F1
#
_entry.id   AF-A0A1J4L1G7-F1
#
_cell.length_a   1.000
_cell.length_b   1.000
_cell.length_c   1.000
_cell.angle_alpha   90.00
_cell.angle_beta   90.00
_cell.angle_gamma   90.00
#
_symmetry.space_group_name_H-M   'P 1'
#
loop_
_entity.id
_entity.type
_entity.pdbx_description
1 polymer ?
#
loop_
_entity_poly.entity_id
_entity_poly.type
_entity_poly.pdbx_seq_one_letter_code
_entity_poly.pdbx_strand_id
1 'polypeptide(L)'
;MMNKKNANVKIQIQEPGGSKSVTFSPVEERHSFPIDVNESSKINQNLEKELKLWNETFIELTKILTKATPYPSIFIQSEEDKRNVLKQLCESVTNKAIDPTNSKQYKQLEVNLKNCQAKVEELNQRCQSITEQLSAIPQKEIVEKEKEVLDQKISNLEEILKRQIKERKNALLQEKNKVHRRKARDFSLDGLQSTSRRSSMKSNSNTDLKNITQLSSNSSFAFDQTPINKPPASADPRMLKSPKLLPLIEDENSIANDTFA
;
A
#
# COMPACT_ATOMS: atom_id res chain seq x y z
N MET A 1 -44.91 55.22 -41.93
CA MET A 1 -45.09 56.45 -41.14
C MET A 1 -46.14 56.18 -40.06
N MET A 2 -45.71 55.93 -38.82
CA MET A 2 -46.61 55.58 -37.71
C MET A 2 -46.80 56.80 -36.81
N ASN A 3 -48.03 57.31 -36.75
CA ASN A 3 -48.43 58.41 -35.88
C ASN A 3 -48.48 57.93 -34.41
N LYS A 4 -47.53 58.38 -33.59
CA LYS A 4 -47.62 58.27 -32.13
C LYS A 4 -48.65 59.29 -31.62
N LYS A 5 -49.83 58.82 -31.24
CA LYS A 5 -50.81 59.59 -30.48
C LYS A 5 -50.31 59.73 -29.05
N ASN A 6 -49.92 60.94 -28.65
CA ASN A 6 -49.60 61.26 -27.26
C ASN A 6 -50.90 61.20 -26.44
N ALA A 7 -51.03 60.18 -25.59
CA ALA A 7 -52.10 60.09 -24.62
C ALA A 7 -51.83 61.10 -23.49
N ASN A 8 -52.73 62.07 -23.36
CA ASN A 8 -52.69 63.08 -22.32
C ASN A 8 -53.21 62.45 -21.01
N VAL A 9 -52.31 62.12 -20.09
CA VAL A 9 -52.68 61.52 -18.79
C VAL A 9 -53.05 62.65 -17.83
N LYS A 10 -54.36 62.83 -17.62
CA LYS A 10 -54.89 63.76 -16.61
C LYS A 10 -54.99 63.03 -15.27
N ILE A 11 -53.98 63.18 -14.42
CA ILE A 11 -54.02 62.67 -13.04
C ILE A 11 -54.83 63.66 -12.21
N GLN A 12 -55.99 63.23 -11.72
CA GLN A 12 -56.87 64.02 -10.87
C GLN A 12 -56.69 63.55 -9.43
N ILE A 13 -55.86 64.25 -8.66
CA ILE A 13 -55.71 64.02 -7.22
C ILE A 13 -56.79 64.86 -6.52
N GLN A 14 -57.67 64.19 -5.80
CA GLN A 14 -58.80 64.80 -5.10
C GLN A 14 -58.43 64.97 -3.62
N GLU A 15 -57.98 66.17 -3.25
CA GLU A 15 -57.86 66.58 -1.84
C GLU A 15 -59.09 67.41 -1.41
N PRO A 16 -59.58 67.24 -0.17
CA PRO A 16 -60.78 67.91 0.32
C PRO A 16 -60.43 69.29 0.85
N GLY A 17 -60.47 70.31 -0.01
CA GLY A 17 -60.41 71.70 0.45
C GLY A 17 -59.93 72.69 -0.60
N GLY A 18 -60.86 73.42 -1.20
CA GLY A 18 -60.57 74.68 -1.91
C GLY A 18 -60.00 74.50 -3.32
N SER A 19 -60.89 74.51 -4.31
CA SER A 19 -60.56 74.55 -5.73
C SER A 19 -59.79 75.84 -6.09
N LYS A 20 -58.47 75.76 -6.18
CA LYS A 20 -57.65 76.70 -6.95
C LYS A 20 -57.14 75.98 -8.19
N SER A 21 -57.73 76.25 -9.34
CA SER A 21 -57.21 75.78 -10.63
C SER A 21 -55.94 76.56 -10.96
N VAL A 22 -54.78 75.94 -10.75
CA VAL A 22 -53.51 76.46 -11.25
C VAL A 22 -53.30 75.94 -12.66
N THR A 23 -53.56 76.80 -13.65
CA THR A 23 -53.25 76.55 -15.06
C THR A 23 -51.76 76.79 -15.27
N PHE A 24 -50.98 75.73 -15.40
CA PHE A 24 -49.59 75.85 -15.84
C PHE A 24 -49.56 76.00 -17.36
N SER A 25 -49.10 77.15 -17.85
CA SER A 25 -48.78 77.34 -19.26
C SER A 25 -47.64 76.38 -19.65
N PRO A 26 -47.69 75.74 -20.83
CA PRO A 26 -46.56 74.96 -21.32
C PRO A 26 -45.44 75.92 -21.67
N VAL A 27 -44.43 76.03 -20.79
CA VAL A 27 -43.15 76.63 -21.15
C VAL A 27 -42.45 75.63 -22.06
N GLU A 28 -42.61 75.83 -23.38
CA GLU A 28 -41.74 75.19 -24.38
C GLU A 28 -40.35 75.85 -24.34
N GLU A 29 -39.61 75.64 -23.25
CA GLU A 29 -38.16 75.85 -23.27
C GLU A 29 -37.52 74.68 -24.02
N ARG A 30 -37.46 74.82 -25.34
CA ARG A 30 -36.55 74.01 -26.17
C ARG A 30 -35.12 74.47 -25.90
N HIS A 31 -34.58 74.13 -24.73
CA HIS A 31 -33.15 74.07 -24.53
C HIS A 31 -32.62 72.80 -25.20
N SER A 32 -32.43 72.87 -26.52
CA SER A 32 -31.53 71.95 -27.20
C SER A 32 -30.11 72.30 -26.76
N PHE A 33 -29.65 71.68 -25.69
CA PHE A 33 -28.21 71.64 -25.39
C PHE A 33 -27.53 70.95 -26.58
N PRO A 34 -26.55 71.59 -27.24
CA PRO A 34 -25.72 70.88 -28.20
C PRO A 34 -24.97 69.80 -27.41
N ILE A 35 -25.44 68.56 -27.52
CA ILE A 35 -24.67 67.41 -27.07
C ILE A 35 -23.42 67.40 -27.93
N ASP A 36 -22.30 67.74 -27.29
CA ASP A 36 -21.00 67.78 -27.93
C ASP A 36 -20.71 66.37 -28.46
N VAL A 37 -20.71 66.22 -29.79
CA VAL A 37 -20.64 64.91 -30.48
C VAL A 37 -19.39 64.11 -30.03
N ASN A 38 -18.40 64.82 -29.50
CA ASN A 38 -17.16 64.27 -28.95
C ASN A 38 -17.34 63.55 -27.60
N GLU A 39 -18.30 63.93 -26.76
CA GLU A 39 -18.58 63.27 -25.47
C GLU A 39 -19.36 61.96 -25.66
N SER A 40 -20.34 61.95 -26.57
CA SER A 40 -21.10 60.74 -26.92
C SER A 40 -20.19 59.61 -27.44
N SER A 41 -19.16 59.96 -28.22
CA SER A 41 -18.17 58.99 -28.71
C SER A 41 -17.36 58.35 -27.58
N LYS A 42 -16.90 59.15 -26.61
CA LYS A 42 -16.17 58.65 -25.43
C LYS A 42 -17.03 57.76 -24.55
N ILE A 43 -18.30 58.10 -24.37
CA ILE A 43 -19.26 57.29 -23.59
C ILE A 43 -19.46 55.93 -24.26
N ASN A 44 -19.65 55.88 -25.58
CA ASN A 44 -19.81 54.64 -26.32
C ASN A 44 -18.56 53.74 -26.24
N GLN A 45 -17.36 54.32 -26.38
CA GLN A 45 -16.10 53.57 -26.25
C GLN A 45 -15.90 53.00 -24.85
N ASN A 46 -16.29 53.73 -23.80
CA ASN A 46 -16.21 53.22 -22.44
C ASN A 46 -17.22 52.09 -22.20
N LEU A 47 -18.43 52.22 -22.74
CA LEU A 47 -19.47 51.20 -22.62
C LEU A 47 -19.07 49.89 -23.32
N GLU A 48 -18.40 49.97 -24.48
CA GLU A 48 -17.82 48.79 -25.15
C GLU A 48 -16.75 48.10 -24.31
N LYS A 49 -15.87 48.87 -23.66
CA LYS A 49 -14.83 48.32 -22.77
C LYS A 49 -15.44 47.63 -21.56
N GLU A 50 -16.42 48.26 -20.90
CA GLU A 50 -17.12 47.68 -19.76
C GLU A 50 -17.87 46.41 -20.16
N LEU A 51 -18.53 46.40 -21.31
CA LEU A 51 -19.24 45.22 -21.80
C LEU A 51 -18.27 44.06 -22.11
N LYS A 52 -17.08 44.36 -22.64
CA LYS A 52 -16.04 43.35 -22.83
C LYS A 52 -15.56 42.78 -21.50
N LEU A 53 -15.28 43.63 -20.52
CA LEU A 53 -14.83 43.21 -19.19
C LEU A 53 -15.89 42.37 -18.48
N TRP A 54 -17.17 42.74 -18.61
CA TRP A 54 -18.29 41.96 -18.08
C TRP A 54 -18.37 40.56 -18.69
N ASN A 55 -18.16 40.45 -20.01
CA ASN A 55 -18.15 39.16 -20.70
C ASN A 55 -16.98 38.28 -20.25
N GLU A 56 -15.78 38.84 -20.12
CA GLU A 56 -14.61 38.13 -19.60
C GLU A 56 -14.85 37.64 -18.17
N THR A 57 -15.34 38.53 -17.30
CA THR A 57 -15.66 38.21 -15.90
C THR A 57 -16.72 37.11 -15.79
N PHE A 58 -17.76 37.16 -16.64
CA PHE A 58 -18.79 36.12 -16.69
C PHE A 58 -18.21 34.74 -17.03
N ILE A 59 -17.30 34.67 -18.01
CA ILE A 59 -16.64 33.41 -18.41
C ILE A 59 -15.79 32.87 -17.26
N GLU A 60 -15.01 33.72 -16.60
CA GLU A 60 -14.17 33.32 -15.47
C GLU A 60 -14.98 32.81 -14.27
N LEU A 61 -16.02 33.57 -13.87
CA LEU A 61 -16.91 33.16 -12.78
C LEU A 61 -17.59 31.83 -13.08
N THR A 62 -18.10 31.68 -14.31
CA THR A 62 -18.71 30.43 -14.76
C THR A 62 -17.71 29.28 -14.69
N LYS A 63 -16.46 29.47 -15.16
CA LYS A 63 -15.41 28.45 -15.11
C LYS A 63 -15.07 28.04 -13.67
N ILE A 64 -15.08 28.97 -12.72
CA ILE A 64 -14.82 28.67 -11.31
C ILE A 64 -15.99 27.90 -10.71
N LEU A 65 -17.22 28.40 -10.87
CA LEU A 65 -18.42 27.78 -10.30
C LEU A 65 -18.69 26.40 -10.89
N THR A 66 -18.32 26.18 -12.16
CA THR A 66 -18.49 24.89 -12.83
C THR A 66 -17.54 23.79 -12.33
N LYS A 67 -16.45 24.13 -11.62
CA LYS A 67 -15.62 23.14 -10.93
C LYS A 67 -16.39 22.45 -9.79
N ALA A 68 -17.27 23.20 -9.12
CA ALA A 68 -18.04 22.71 -7.99
C ALA A 68 -19.43 22.17 -8.41
N THR A 69 -20.00 22.70 -9.50
CA THR A 69 -21.36 22.36 -9.96
C THR A 69 -21.42 22.15 -11.46
N PRO A 70 -22.16 21.17 -11.98
CA PRO A 70 -22.30 21.01 -13.43
C PRO A 70 -22.96 22.25 -14.06
N TYR A 71 -22.56 22.58 -15.29
CA TYR A 71 -23.14 23.70 -16.02
C TYR A 71 -24.65 23.46 -16.29
N PRO A 72 -25.52 24.45 -16.06
CA PRO A 72 -26.96 24.30 -16.29
C PRO A 72 -27.28 24.15 -17.77
N SER A 73 -28.34 23.41 -18.09
CA SER A 73 -28.77 23.14 -19.47
C SER A 73 -29.51 24.33 -20.12
N ILE A 74 -28.94 25.53 -20.02
CA ILE A 74 -29.47 26.75 -20.63
C ILE A 74 -28.60 27.11 -21.81
N PHE A 75 -29.21 27.34 -22.97
CA PHE A 75 -28.52 27.86 -24.15
C PHE A 75 -28.55 29.39 -24.09
N ILE A 76 -27.38 30.03 -23.98
CA ILE A 76 -27.28 31.48 -23.84
C ILE A 76 -27.58 32.16 -25.17
N GLN A 77 -28.67 32.92 -25.25
CA GLN A 77 -29.01 33.76 -26.40
C GLN A 77 -29.07 35.26 -26.04
N SER A 78 -29.21 35.57 -24.76
CA SER A 78 -29.37 36.93 -24.24
C SER A 78 -28.51 37.19 -22.99
N GLU A 79 -28.33 38.48 -22.66
CA GLU A 79 -27.69 38.89 -21.39
C GLU A 79 -28.49 38.43 -20.15
N GLU A 80 -29.80 38.30 -20.28
CA GLU A 80 -30.66 37.77 -19.22
C GLU A 80 -30.37 36.29 -18.96
N ASP A 81 -30.08 35.50 -20.00
CA ASP A 81 -29.67 34.10 -19.86
C ASP A 81 -28.34 33.98 -19.11
N LYS A 82 -27.38 34.88 -19.36
CA LYS A 82 -26.11 34.91 -18.62
C LYS A 82 -26.35 35.15 -17.12
N ARG A 83 -27.23 36.10 -16.78
CA ARG A 83 -27.59 36.37 -15.38
C ARG A 83 -28.27 35.17 -14.73
N ASN A 84 -29.18 34.50 -15.45
CA ASN A 84 -29.88 33.32 -14.98
C ASN A 84 -28.94 32.12 -14.76
N VAL A 85 -28.02 31.87 -15.69
CA VAL A 85 -26.98 30.84 -15.54
C VAL A 85 -26.13 31.11 -14.31
N LEU A 86 -25.67 32.36 -14.13
CA LEU A 86 -24.84 32.72 -12.98
C LEU A 86 -25.61 32.54 -11.66
N LYS A 87 -26.87 32.97 -11.62
CA LYS A 87 -27.75 32.78 -10.46
C LYS A 87 -27.91 31.30 -10.09
N GLN A 88 -28.21 30.45 -11.07
CA GLN A 88 -28.37 29.01 -10.84
C GLN A 88 -27.08 28.33 -10.37
N LEU A 89 -25.94 28.71 -10.95
CA LEU A 89 -24.63 28.21 -10.52
C LEU A 89 -24.32 28.62 -9.09
N CYS A 90 -24.51 29.90 -8.75
CA CYS A 90 -24.33 30.40 -7.39
C CYS A 90 -25.24 29.68 -6.39
N GLU A 91 -26.54 29.56 -6.69
CA GLU A 91 -27.51 28.86 -5.84
C GLU A 91 -27.12 27.39 -5.65
N SER A 92 -26.69 26.71 -6.71
CA SER A 92 -26.23 25.32 -6.65
C SER A 92 -24.97 25.15 -5.80
N VAL A 93 -24.02 26.07 -5.89
CA VAL A 93 -22.80 26.05 -5.07
C VAL A 93 -23.13 26.33 -3.61
N THR A 94 -23.96 27.33 -3.34
CA THR A 94 -24.40 27.66 -1.98
C THR A 94 -25.18 26.51 -1.36
N ASN A 95 -26.08 25.86 -2.09
CA ASN A 95 -26.83 24.69 -1.60
C ASN A 95 -25.91 23.52 -1.25
N LYS A 96 -24.86 23.27 -2.06
CA LYS A 96 -23.83 22.28 -1.72
C LYS A 96 -22.98 22.67 -0.52
N ALA A 97 -22.72 23.97 -0.34
CA ALA A 97 -21.95 24.49 0.80
C ALA A 97 -22.76 24.46 2.10
N ILE A 98 -24.08 24.67 2.04
CA ILE A 98 -24.99 24.60 3.19
C ILE A 98 -25.02 23.18 3.75
N ASP A 99 -25.07 22.17 2.88
CA ASP A 99 -25.10 20.77 3.31
C ASP A 99 -24.12 19.90 2.49
N PRO A 100 -22.83 19.88 2.88
CA PRO A 100 -21.83 19.08 2.20
C PRO A 100 -22.08 17.58 2.39
N THR A 101 -22.82 17.19 3.43
CA THR A 101 -23.09 15.78 3.75
C THR A 101 -24.08 15.14 2.79
N ASN A 102 -24.96 15.94 2.18
CA ASN A 102 -25.89 15.47 1.16
C ASN A 102 -25.27 15.28 -0.22
N SER A 103 -24.02 15.72 -0.42
CA SER A 103 -23.29 15.48 -1.67
C SER A 103 -23.11 13.98 -1.94
N LYS A 104 -23.31 13.56 -3.19
CA LYS A 104 -23.05 12.17 -3.63
C LYS A 104 -21.63 11.72 -3.28
N GLN A 105 -20.66 12.61 -3.43
CA GLN A 105 -19.25 12.34 -3.12
C GLN A 105 -19.05 12.05 -1.63
N TYR A 106 -19.69 12.82 -0.76
CA TYR A 106 -19.62 12.62 0.69
C TYR A 106 -20.23 11.27 1.08
N LYS A 107 -21.43 10.95 0.59
CA LYS A 107 -22.09 9.65 0.85
C LYS A 107 -21.25 8.47 0.36
N GLN A 108 -20.60 8.61 -0.80
CA GLN A 108 -19.68 7.59 -1.31
C GLN A 108 -18.45 7.44 -0.41
N LEU A 109 -17.87 8.55 0.06
CA LEU A 109 -16.75 8.52 1.00
C LEU A 109 -17.14 7.86 2.33
N GLU A 110 -18.34 8.14 2.82
CA GLU A 110 -18.88 7.57 4.05
C GLU A 110 -19.05 6.05 3.94
N VAL A 111 -19.58 5.56 2.81
CA VAL A 111 -19.67 4.12 2.53
C VAL A 111 -18.28 3.48 2.46
N ASN A 112 -17.33 4.13 1.79
CA ASN A 112 -15.95 3.63 1.72
C ASN A 112 -15.30 3.56 3.11
N LEU A 113 -15.53 4.58 3.95
CA LEU A 113 -15.02 4.61 5.31
C LEU A 113 -15.61 3.47 6.16
N LYS A 114 -16.93 3.23 6.08
CA LYS A 114 -17.59 2.10 6.75
C LYS A 114 -17.03 0.75 6.28
N ASN A 115 -16.82 0.59 4.97
CA ASN A 115 -16.22 -0.64 4.42
C ASN A 115 -14.78 -0.86 4.90
N CYS A 116 -13.98 0.22 4.96
CA CYS A 116 -12.62 0.14 5.49
C CYS A 116 -12.62 -0.23 6.98
N GLN A 117 -13.51 0.35 7.79
CA GLN A 117 -13.65 0.00 9.21
C GLN A 117 -14.01 -1.47 9.39
N ALA A 118 -15.00 -1.97 8.64
CA ALA A 118 -15.39 -3.38 8.68
C ALA A 118 -14.22 -4.31 8.32
N LYS A 119 -13.42 -3.95 7.31
CA LYS A 119 -12.25 -4.74 6.89
C LYS A 119 -11.13 -4.71 7.93
N VAL A 120 -10.91 -3.59 8.60
CA VAL A 120 -9.94 -3.49 9.71
C VAL A 120 -10.39 -4.37 10.87
N GLU A 121 -11.69 -4.37 11.19
CA GLU A 121 -12.24 -5.20 12.24
C GLU A 121 -12.13 -6.71 11.93
N GLU A 122 -12.44 -7.10 10.69
CA GLU A 122 -12.23 -8.48 10.19
C GLU A 122 -10.75 -8.91 10.32
N LEU A 123 -9.82 -8.06 9.90
CA LEU A 123 -8.39 -8.33 10.01
C LEU A 123 -7.94 -8.44 11.48
N ASN A 124 -8.45 -7.58 12.36
CA ASN A 124 -8.15 -7.65 13.79
C ASN A 124 -8.66 -8.95 14.40
N GLN A 125 -9.87 -9.39 14.08
CA GLN A 125 -10.40 -10.68 14.54
C GLN A 125 -9.54 -11.84 14.03
N ARG A 126 -9.11 -11.80 12.76
CA ARG A 126 -8.22 -12.82 12.20
C ARG A 126 -6.86 -12.84 12.90
N CYS A 127 -6.29 -11.68 13.19
CA CYS A 127 -5.04 -11.57 13.96
C CYS A 127 -5.20 -12.17 15.36
N GLN A 128 -6.29 -11.83 16.07
CA GLN A 128 -6.58 -12.40 17.39
C GLN A 128 -6.71 -13.93 17.33
N SER A 129 -7.45 -14.46 16.34
CA SER A 129 -7.58 -15.91 16.15
C SER A 129 -6.23 -16.59 15.88
N ILE A 130 -5.36 -15.99 15.07
CA ILE A 130 -4.01 -16.52 14.83
C ILE A 130 -3.17 -16.46 16.12
N THR A 131 -3.27 -15.36 16.89
CA THR A 131 -2.57 -15.23 18.18
C THR A 131 -3.04 -16.28 19.18
N GLU A 132 -4.34 -16.56 19.25
CA GLU A 132 -4.90 -17.63 20.08
C GLU A 132 -4.44 -19.02 19.62
N GLN A 133 -4.40 -19.28 18.31
CA GLN A 133 -3.87 -20.54 17.78
C GLN A 133 -2.38 -20.71 18.11
N LEU A 134 -1.59 -19.63 18.01
CA LEU A 134 -0.17 -19.67 18.37
C LEU A 134 0.06 -19.89 19.86
N SER A 135 -0.77 -19.30 20.73
CA SER A 135 -0.68 -19.52 22.18
C SER A 135 -1.20 -20.89 22.62
N ALA A 136 -2.13 -21.47 21.85
CA ALA A 136 -2.66 -22.81 22.08
C ALA A 136 -1.71 -23.94 21.65
N ILE A 137 -0.72 -23.66 20.79
CA ILE A 137 0.31 -24.65 20.44
C ILE A 137 1.28 -24.78 21.62
N PRO A 138 1.38 -25.95 22.28
CA PRO A 138 2.29 -26.17 23.40
C PRO A 138 3.73 -26.30 22.87
N GLN A 139 4.32 -25.20 22.42
CA GLN A 139 5.72 -25.18 21.97
C GLN A 139 6.66 -25.59 23.12
N LYS A 140 6.33 -25.22 24.35
CA LYS A 140 7.16 -25.48 25.52
C LYS A 140 7.27 -26.98 25.83
N GLU A 141 6.17 -27.72 25.73
CA GLU A 141 6.14 -29.15 26.10
C GLU A 141 6.86 -30.04 25.07
N ILE A 142 6.78 -29.68 23.78
CA ILE A 142 7.50 -30.39 22.71
C ILE A 142 9.00 -30.15 22.86
N VAL A 143 9.41 -28.90 23.08
CA VAL A 143 10.83 -28.52 23.26
C VAL A 143 11.42 -29.14 24.53
N GLU A 144 10.66 -29.21 25.62
CA GLU A 144 11.12 -29.85 26.86
C GLU A 144 11.31 -31.36 26.70
N LYS A 145 10.40 -32.06 26.00
CA LYS A 145 10.55 -33.50 25.70
C LYS A 145 11.76 -33.79 24.80
N GLU A 146 11.99 -32.98 23.77
CA GLU A 146 13.17 -33.12 22.91
C GLU A 146 14.47 -32.87 23.69
N LYS A 147 14.47 -31.88 24.58
CA LYS A 147 15.60 -31.59 25.45
C LYS A 147 15.92 -32.76 26.38
N GLU A 148 14.92 -33.35 27.04
CA GLU A 148 15.11 -34.53 27.89
C GLU A 148 15.72 -35.71 27.13
N VAL A 149 15.25 -35.97 25.90
CA VAL A 149 15.80 -37.02 25.03
C VAL A 149 17.25 -36.73 24.65
N LEU A 150 17.58 -35.48 24.35
CA LEU A 150 18.95 -35.08 24.05
C LEU A 150 19.87 -35.20 25.28
N ASP A 151 19.41 -34.80 26.45
CA ASP A 151 20.16 -34.92 27.71
C ASP A 151 20.44 -36.39 28.06
N GLN A 152 19.47 -37.30 27.85
CA GLN A 152 19.67 -38.74 27.99
C GLN A 152 20.72 -39.29 27.00
N LYS A 153 20.67 -38.85 25.73
CA LYS A 153 21.67 -39.26 24.73
C LYS A 153 23.07 -38.78 25.09
N ILE A 154 23.20 -37.54 25.56
CA ILE A 154 24.47 -36.98 26.02
C ILE A 154 25.00 -37.80 27.20
N SER A 155 24.16 -38.08 28.20
CA SER A 155 24.55 -38.88 29.36
C SER A 155 25.04 -40.28 28.97
N ASN A 156 24.35 -40.96 28.05
CA ASN A 156 24.77 -42.27 27.55
C ASN A 156 26.11 -42.21 26.80
N LEU A 157 26.31 -41.19 25.96
CA LEU A 157 27.58 -40.98 25.27
C LEU A 157 28.72 -40.72 26.26
N GLU A 158 28.49 -39.96 27.32
CA GLU A 158 29.48 -39.75 28.38
C GLU A 158 29.86 -41.04 29.09
N GLU A 159 28.90 -41.92 29.39
CA GLU A 159 29.17 -43.22 30.00
C GLU A 159 30.01 -44.13 29.10
N ILE A 160 29.67 -44.19 27.81
CA ILE A 160 30.43 -44.94 26.81
C ILE A 160 31.86 -44.40 26.75
N LEU A 161 32.04 -43.09 26.72
CA LEU A 161 33.36 -42.45 26.68
C LEU A 161 34.18 -42.76 27.94
N LYS A 162 33.57 -42.64 29.13
CA LYS A 162 34.19 -43.00 30.41
C LYS A 162 34.64 -44.47 30.43
N ARG A 163 33.81 -45.38 29.90
CA ARG A 163 34.14 -46.81 29.80
C ARG A 163 35.35 -47.05 28.88
N GLN A 164 35.36 -46.45 27.69
CA GLN A 164 36.49 -46.56 26.76
C GLN A 164 37.79 -46.00 27.33
N ILE A 165 37.74 -44.86 28.03
CA ILE A 165 38.92 -44.28 28.70
C ILE A 165 39.46 -45.25 29.75
N LYS A 166 38.58 -45.85 30.57
CA LYS A 166 38.96 -46.82 31.61
C LYS A 166 39.59 -48.07 31.00
N GLU A 167 38.99 -48.62 29.95
CA GLU A 167 39.51 -49.79 29.25
C GLU A 167 40.89 -49.55 28.65
N ARG A 168 41.09 -48.41 27.94
CA ARG A 168 42.40 -48.04 27.39
C ARG A 168 43.46 -47.84 28.49
N LYS A 169 43.10 -47.18 29.59
CA LYS A 169 44.00 -46.97 30.73
C LYS A 169 44.44 -48.31 31.33
N ASN A 170 43.52 -49.25 31.49
CA ASN A 170 43.83 -50.60 31.99
C ASN A 170 44.69 -51.40 31.01
N ALA A 171 44.39 -51.35 29.70
CA ALA A 171 45.19 -52.01 28.68
C ALA A 171 46.64 -51.51 28.65
N LEU A 172 46.84 -50.19 28.70
CA LEU A 172 48.17 -49.57 28.80
C LEU A 172 48.92 -49.99 30.07
N LEU A 173 48.22 -50.08 31.21
CA LEU A 173 48.82 -50.53 32.46
C LEU A 173 49.26 -52.01 32.38
N GLN A 174 48.43 -52.87 31.80
CA GLN A 174 48.78 -54.27 31.56
C GLN A 174 49.96 -54.42 30.59
N GLU A 175 50.00 -53.61 29.53
CA GLU A 175 51.11 -53.59 28.56
C GLU A 175 52.42 -53.14 29.22
N LYS A 176 52.39 -52.06 30.01
CA LYS A 176 53.56 -51.61 30.80
C LYS A 176 54.09 -52.71 31.71
N ASN A 177 53.20 -53.43 32.40
CA ASN A 177 53.57 -54.55 33.27
C ASN A 177 54.15 -55.74 32.49
N LYS A 178 53.64 -56.05 31.30
CA LYS A 178 54.20 -57.09 30.42
C LYS A 178 55.59 -56.73 29.94
N VAL A 179 55.83 -55.47 29.55
CA VAL A 179 57.16 -54.99 29.13
C VAL A 179 58.18 -55.08 30.27
N HIS A 180 57.79 -54.72 31.50
CA HIS A 180 58.67 -54.86 32.66
C HIS A 180 59.03 -56.33 32.95
N ARG A 181 58.08 -57.25 32.82
CA ARG A 181 58.34 -58.70 32.96
C ARG A 181 59.24 -59.27 31.86
N ARG A 182 59.17 -58.75 30.64
CA ARG A 182 60.08 -59.14 29.54
C ARG A 182 61.50 -58.64 29.79
N LYS A 183 61.67 -57.36 30.14
CA LYS A 183 63.00 -56.80 30.49
C LYS A 183 63.66 -57.51 31.67
N ALA A 184 62.90 -57.98 32.66
CA ALA A 184 63.44 -58.75 33.79
C ALA A 184 63.89 -60.18 33.40
N ARG A 185 63.31 -60.77 32.34
CA ARG A 185 63.77 -62.06 31.80
C ARG A 185 65.01 -61.91 30.93
N ASP A 186 65.06 -60.85 30.13
CA ASP A 186 66.19 -60.62 29.22
C ASP A 186 67.49 -60.28 29.98
N PHE A 187 67.41 -59.79 31.22
CA PHE A 187 68.56 -59.62 32.11
C PHE A 187 68.98 -60.89 32.87
N SER A 188 68.22 -61.98 32.79
CA SER A 188 68.51 -63.24 33.49
C SER A 188 69.06 -64.34 32.58
N LEU A 189 69.33 -64.04 31.30
CA LEU A 189 69.75 -65.02 30.29
C LEU A 189 71.09 -64.68 29.62
N ASP A 190 71.95 -63.89 30.25
CA ASP A 190 73.38 -63.81 29.89
C ASP A 190 74.15 -64.82 30.74
N GLY A 191 74.03 -66.08 30.37
CA GLY A 191 74.72 -67.15 31.07
C GLY A 191 74.24 -68.53 30.69
N LEU A 192 74.36 -68.89 29.41
CA LEU A 192 74.97 -70.15 28.97
C LEU A 192 74.90 -70.29 27.45
N GLN A 193 76.02 -70.75 26.93
CA GLN A 193 76.37 -70.89 25.53
C GLN A 193 75.51 -71.90 24.75
N SER A 194 75.66 -71.79 23.43
CA SER A 194 75.90 -72.89 22.48
C SER A 194 74.79 -73.22 21.47
N THR A 195 75.18 -72.99 20.21
CA THR A 195 75.06 -73.87 19.04
C THR A 195 73.73 -74.63 18.82
N SER A 196 73.12 -74.44 17.64
CA SER A 196 72.97 -75.53 16.66
C SER A 196 72.09 -75.11 15.48
N ARG A 197 72.39 -75.75 14.35
CA ARG A 197 71.89 -75.56 13.00
C ARG A 197 70.46 -76.11 12.80
N ARG A 198 69.73 -75.44 11.91
CA ARG A 198 68.86 -76.00 10.83
C ARG A 198 67.53 -76.67 11.21
N SER A 199 66.43 -76.06 10.76
CA SER A 199 65.35 -76.66 9.92
C SER A 199 64.18 -75.66 9.87
N SER A 200 63.81 -75.17 8.69
CA SER A 200 62.81 -75.71 7.76
C SER A 200 61.36 -75.31 8.11
N MET A 201 60.65 -74.94 7.04
CA MET A 201 59.20 -74.94 6.86
C MET A 201 58.40 -73.72 7.36
N LYS A 202 58.04 -72.92 6.33
CA LYS A 202 56.70 -72.38 6.06
C LYS A 202 56.02 -71.56 7.16
N SER A 203 56.00 -70.25 6.94
CA SER A 203 54.91 -69.39 7.40
C SER A 203 54.27 -68.69 6.20
N ASN A 204 53.02 -69.08 5.94
CA ASN A 204 52.08 -68.37 5.07
C ASN A 204 52.03 -66.88 5.46
N SER A 205 52.43 -66.01 4.54
CA SER A 205 52.00 -64.61 4.55
C SER A 205 50.68 -64.51 3.77
N ASN A 206 49.56 -64.76 4.44
CA ASN A 206 48.28 -64.20 4.00
C ASN A 206 48.21 -62.77 4.54
N THR A 207 48.78 -61.84 3.76
CA THR A 207 48.34 -60.45 3.80
C THR A 207 47.03 -60.36 3.03
N ASP A 208 45.91 -60.68 3.70
CA ASP A 208 44.58 -60.34 3.20
C ASP A 208 44.35 -58.84 3.42
N LEU A 209 44.96 -58.06 2.52
CA LEU A 209 44.74 -56.64 2.29
C LEU A 209 43.83 -56.51 1.06
N LYS A 210 42.67 -57.16 1.09
CA LYS A 210 41.58 -56.98 0.11
C LYS A 210 40.24 -57.25 0.78
N ASN A 211 39.65 -56.19 1.33
CA ASN A 211 38.20 -55.91 1.31
C ASN A 211 37.91 -54.62 2.09
N ILE A 212 38.30 -53.49 1.50
CA ILE A 212 37.60 -52.21 1.71
C ILE A 212 37.35 -51.64 0.32
N THR A 213 36.43 -52.26 -0.40
CA THR A 213 35.73 -51.60 -1.49
C THR A 213 34.26 -51.91 -1.32
N GLN A 214 33.46 -50.84 -1.28
CA GLN A 214 32.01 -50.81 -1.50
C GLN A 214 31.08 -51.30 -0.39
N LEU A 215 30.94 -50.49 0.65
CA LEU A 215 29.61 -50.16 1.20
C LEU A 215 29.54 -48.64 1.49
N SER A 216 29.80 -47.87 0.44
CA SER A 216 29.26 -46.51 0.28
C SER A 216 27.88 -46.66 -0.36
N SER A 217 26.95 -47.24 0.38
CA SER A 217 25.53 -47.22 0.03
C SER A 217 25.01 -45.82 0.32
N ASN A 218 24.91 -45.02 -0.74
CA ASN A 218 23.97 -43.93 -0.96
C ASN A 218 23.11 -43.57 0.26
N SER A 219 23.57 -42.64 1.10
CA SER A 219 22.64 -41.76 1.80
C SER A 219 22.25 -40.65 0.82
N SER A 220 21.41 -41.03 -0.15
CA SER A 220 20.62 -40.06 -0.88
C SER A 220 19.72 -39.40 0.17
N PHE A 221 20.04 -38.17 0.51
CA PHE A 221 19.21 -37.30 1.33
C PHE A 221 17.98 -36.96 0.49
N ALA A 222 17.02 -37.88 0.45
CA ALA A 222 15.69 -37.62 -0.06
C ALA A 222 15.00 -36.72 0.97
N PHE A 223 14.91 -35.44 0.65
CA PHE A 223 14.02 -34.52 1.31
C PHE A 223 12.60 -35.05 1.05
N ASP A 224 11.95 -35.62 2.07
CA ASP A 224 10.52 -35.89 2.03
C ASP A 224 9.79 -34.55 1.92
N GLN A 225 9.61 -34.08 0.69
CA GLN A 225 8.54 -33.17 0.36
C GLN A 225 7.25 -33.97 0.54
N THR A 226 6.63 -33.79 1.70
CA THR A 226 5.20 -34.08 1.88
C THR A 226 4.45 -33.55 0.66
N PRO A 227 3.74 -34.41 -0.11
CA PRO A 227 2.95 -33.92 -1.23
C PRO A 227 1.83 -33.05 -0.68
N ILE A 228 1.93 -31.75 -0.95
CA ILE A 228 0.81 -30.81 -0.82
C ILE A 228 -0.34 -31.39 -1.62
N ASN A 229 -1.47 -31.55 -0.93
CA ASN A 229 -2.75 -32.02 -1.46
C ASN A 229 -3.00 -31.52 -2.89
N LYS A 230 -3.11 -32.49 -3.80
CA LYS A 230 -3.66 -32.28 -5.13
C LYS A 230 -5.15 -31.97 -4.97
N PRO A 231 -5.65 -30.80 -5.41
CA PRO A 231 -7.09 -30.57 -5.45
C PRO A 231 -7.74 -31.47 -6.51
N PRO A 232 -9.01 -31.89 -6.33
CA PRO A 232 -9.70 -32.75 -7.27
C PRO A 232 -9.83 -32.07 -8.63
N ALA A 233 -9.48 -32.81 -9.69
CA ALA A 233 -9.68 -32.41 -11.06
C ALA A 233 -11.17 -32.47 -11.42
N SER A 234 -11.87 -31.34 -11.30
CA SER A 234 -13.08 -31.05 -12.07
C SER A 234 -13.47 -29.57 -11.97
N ALA A 235 -12.87 -28.71 -12.80
CA ALA A 235 -13.47 -27.44 -13.21
C ALA A 235 -12.66 -26.79 -14.34
N ASP A 236 -13.32 -26.64 -15.50
CA ASP A 236 -13.12 -25.72 -16.62
C ASP A 236 -11.80 -24.91 -16.77
N PRO A 237 -11.08 -25.03 -17.91
CA PRO A 237 -9.93 -24.18 -18.23
C PRO A 237 -10.39 -22.90 -18.93
N ARG A 238 -11.24 -22.09 -18.30
CA ARG A 238 -11.50 -20.70 -18.70
C ARG A 238 -11.78 -19.90 -17.44
N MET A 239 -10.97 -18.87 -17.19
CA MET A 239 -11.04 -17.89 -16.08
C MET A 239 -9.94 -18.03 -15.01
N LEU A 240 -8.68 -17.87 -15.42
CA LEU A 240 -7.65 -17.30 -14.54
C LEU A 240 -7.00 -16.12 -15.28
N LYS A 241 -7.64 -14.95 -15.17
CA LYS A 241 -6.96 -13.68 -15.41
C LYS A 241 -6.05 -13.46 -14.20
N SER A 242 -4.75 -13.49 -14.42
CA SER A 242 -3.74 -13.05 -13.47
C SER A 242 -4.05 -11.63 -12.99
N PRO A 243 -3.84 -11.31 -11.70
CA PRO A 243 -3.88 -9.91 -11.27
C PRO A 243 -2.64 -9.23 -11.85
N LYS A 244 -2.88 -8.29 -12.76
CA LYS A 244 -1.88 -7.38 -13.29
C LYS A 244 -1.39 -6.53 -12.12
N LEU A 245 -0.19 -6.81 -11.61
CA LEU A 245 0.50 -5.93 -10.68
C LEU A 245 0.65 -4.57 -11.36
N LEU A 246 0.05 -3.54 -10.77
CA LEU A 246 0.28 -2.16 -11.16
C LEU A 246 1.72 -1.78 -10.79
N PRO A 247 2.48 -1.13 -11.68
CA PRO A 247 3.77 -0.56 -11.30
C PRO A 247 3.50 0.58 -10.31
N LEU A 248 4.20 0.56 -9.16
CA LEU A 248 4.39 1.75 -8.36
C LEU A 248 5.10 2.77 -9.26
N ILE A 249 4.40 3.84 -9.62
CA ILE A 249 5.01 5.04 -10.16
C ILE A 249 5.56 5.77 -8.94
N GLU A 250 6.87 5.73 -8.78
CA GLU A 250 7.61 6.66 -7.95
C GLU A 250 7.54 8.03 -8.66
N ASP A 251 6.64 8.89 -8.22
CA ASP A 251 6.68 10.30 -8.61
C ASP A 251 7.78 11.00 -7.79
N GLU A 252 9.00 10.89 -8.31
CA GLU A 252 10.02 11.93 -8.13
C GLU A 252 9.59 13.18 -8.91
N ASN A 253 9.08 14.19 -8.20
CA ASN A 253 9.12 15.59 -8.66
C ASN A 253 10.05 16.31 -7.68
N SER A 254 11.34 16.49 -7.97
CA SER A 254 11.89 17.39 -9.01
C SER A 254 11.31 18.80 -8.91
N ILE A 255 11.71 19.52 -7.86
CA ILE A 255 11.64 20.98 -7.83
C ILE A 255 13.03 21.47 -8.22
N ALA A 256 13.22 21.75 -9.50
CA ALA A 256 14.31 22.56 -9.99
C ALA A 256 13.79 23.52 -11.06
N ASN A 257 14.03 24.81 -10.78
CA ASN A 257 14.10 25.97 -11.65
C ASN A 257 12.78 26.59 -12.13
N ASP A 258 12.54 27.85 -11.74
CA ASP A 258 13.02 28.91 -12.63
C ASP A 258 13.20 30.28 -11.96
N THR A 259 14.32 30.86 -12.35
CA THR A 259 14.76 32.24 -12.17
C THR A 259 14.12 33.10 -13.26
N PHE A 260 13.61 34.28 -12.90
CA PHE A 260 13.70 35.59 -13.58
C PHE A 260 12.42 36.44 -13.42
N ALA A 261 12.47 37.37 -12.46
CA ALA A 261 12.18 38.79 -12.62
C ALA A 261 12.85 39.54 -11.46
#